data_AF-A0A1G0M6P3-F1
#
_entry.id   AF-A0A1G0M6P3-F1
#
_cell.length_a   1.000
_cell.length_b   1.000
_cell.length_c   1.000
_cell.angle_alpha   90.00
_cell.angle_beta   90.00
_cell.angle_gamma   90.00
#
_symmetry.space_group_name_H-M   'P 1'
#
loop_
_entity.id
_entity.type
_entity.pdbx_description
1 polymer ?
#
loop_
_entity_poly.entity_id
_entity_poly.type
_entity_poly.pdbx_seq_one_letter_code
_entity_poly.pdbx_strand_id
1 'polypeptide(L)'
;MKILEYAGFDASRHKSQYRKVVASLECGDFRSADVKKLTNLSHGKFYRAKLDHANRLLFTLVRHGEEVYALMLEVIENHAYEKSRFLRGAQPDEDKLPDLDAAGAAAEAEPVRYIHPKRREVHLLDKVISFDDAQQAVYLLPPPLIVVGSAGSGKTALTLEKLKHAEGEVLYVTLSAYLAQGARELYYANGFEKEGQDTTFFSFPRIPGKHPGAQGAGSLLARFRRLVRPHAAAVQGTGGASGLRGDPRGGHLSTPREPSGSFTT
;
A
#
# COMPACT_ATOMS: atom_id res chain seq x y z
N MET A 1 10.27 20.11 2.42
CA MET A 1 9.30 19.01 2.12
C MET A 1 8.99 18.24 3.38
N LYS A 2 7.89 17.48 3.43
CA LYS A 2 7.53 16.67 4.62
C LYS A 2 8.08 15.24 4.50
N ILE A 3 8.19 14.53 5.62
CA ILE A 3 8.72 13.16 5.65
C ILE A 3 7.60 12.16 5.91
N LEU A 4 7.60 11.09 5.13
CA LEU A 4 6.83 9.87 5.37
C LEU A 4 7.80 8.70 5.50
N GLU A 5 7.39 7.69 6.26
CA GLU A 5 8.16 6.46 6.46
C GLU A 5 7.30 5.28 6.02
N TYR A 6 7.86 4.39 5.20
CA TYR A 6 7.23 3.11 4.94
C TYR A 6 7.12 2.33 6.25
N ALA A 7 6.01 1.65 6.51
CA ALA A 7 5.79 0.90 7.75
C ALA A 7 6.86 -0.19 8.04
N GLY A 8 7.57 -0.67 7.02
CA GLY A 8 8.69 -1.59 7.17
C GLY A 8 10.08 -0.93 7.12
N PHE A 9 10.15 0.40 7.18
CA PHE A 9 11.41 1.15 7.22
C PHE A 9 12.04 1.04 8.61
N ASP A 10 13.33 0.69 8.66
CA ASP A 10 14.10 0.69 9.90
C ASP A 10 15.41 1.47 9.72
N ALA A 11 15.60 2.49 10.56
CA ALA A 11 16.83 3.28 10.66
C ALA A 11 17.46 3.21 12.06
N SER A 12 17.08 2.23 12.89
CA SER A 12 17.51 2.06 14.27
C SER A 12 19.04 2.11 14.42
N ARG A 13 19.78 1.44 13.53
CA ARG A 13 21.25 1.39 13.49
C ARG A 13 21.93 2.71 13.10
N HIS A 14 21.24 3.59 12.38
CA HIS A 14 21.78 4.83 11.80
C HIS A 14 20.97 6.06 12.23
N LYS A 15 20.37 6.02 13.42
CA LYS A 15 19.37 7.01 13.87
C LYS A 15 19.86 8.45 13.86
N SER A 16 21.13 8.69 14.23
CA SER A 16 21.68 10.05 14.30
C SER A 16 21.95 10.62 12.92
N GLN A 17 22.48 9.81 12.01
CA GLN A 17 22.69 10.14 10.60
C GLN A 17 21.36 10.38 9.90
N TYR A 18 20.40 9.49 10.13
CA TYR A 18 19.06 9.59 9.56
C TYR A 18 18.38 10.91 9.92
N ARG A 19 18.44 11.32 11.19
CA ARG A 19 17.89 12.61 11.64
C ARG A 19 18.54 13.80 10.94
N LYS A 20 19.86 13.76 10.68
CA LYS A 20 20.56 14.83 9.96
C LYS A 20 20.08 14.92 8.51
N VAL A 21 20.02 13.78 7.82
CA VAL A 21 19.51 13.73 6.44
C VAL A 21 18.07 14.19 6.36
N VAL A 22 17.21 13.75 7.28
CA VAL A 22 15.82 14.22 7.39
C VAL A 22 15.74 15.74 7.53
N ALA A 23 16.53 16.34 8.42
CA ALA A 23 16.55 17.79 8.61
C ALA A 23 16.97 18.53 7.32
N SER A 24 18.00 18.03 6.62
CA SER A 24 18.42 18.58 5.32
C SER A 24 17.32 18.47 4.27
N LEU A 25 16.66 17.31 4.16
CA LEU A 25 15.54 17.11 3.23
C LEU A 25 14.35 18.04 3.58
N GLU A 26 14.00 18.19 4.85
CA GLU A 26 12.89 19.05 5.29
C GLU A 26 13.12 20.51 4.86
N CYS A 27 14.36 21.00 4.99
CA CYS A 27 14.79 22.33 4.52
C CYS A 27 15.01 22.44 3.00
N GLY A 28 14.91 21.33 2.25
CA GLY A 28 15.17 21.31 0.81
C GLY A 28 16.66 21.38 0.44
N ASP A 29 17.55 21.15 1.39
CA ASP A 29 18.99 21.15 1.20
C ASP A 29 19.48 19.77 0.70
N PHE A 30 19.24 19.54 -0.58
CA PHE A 30 19.65 18.30 -1.27
C PHE A 30 21.18 18.17 -1.38
N ARG A 31 21.91 19.29 -1.35
CA ARG A 31 23.37 19.29 -1.45
C ARG A 31 24.00 18.73 -0.18
N SER A 32 23.57 19.19 0.99
CA SER A 32 24.11 18.68 2.27
C SER A 32 23.81 17.21 2.50
N ALA A 33 22.67 16.72 2.00
CA ALA A 33 22.31 15.31 2.05
C ALA A 33 22.89 14.46 0.89
N ASP A 34 23.65 15.07 -0.04
CA ASP A 34 24.18 14.44 -1.25
C ASP A 34 23.09 13.60 -1.95
N VAL A 35 21.99 14.27 -2.26
CA VAL A 35 20.84 13.65 -2.90
C VAL A 35 21.11 13.48 -4.38
N LYS A 36 20.97 12.24 -4.85
CA LYS A 36 21.06 11.91 -6.28
C LYS A 36 19.85 11.12 -6.73
N LYS A 37 19.38 11.38 -7.95
CA LYS A 37 18.35 10.57 -8.60
C LYS A 37 18.98 9.30 -9.13
N LEU A 38 18.41 8.15 -8.80
CA LEU A 38 18.85 6.88 -9.38
C LEU A 38 18.31 6.78 -10.81
N THR A 39 19.21 6.60 -11.78
CA THR A 39 18.89 6.44 -13.20
C THR A 39 18.96 4.96 -13.61
N ASN A 40 18.46 4.63 -14.80
CA ASN A 40 18.42 3.27 -15.36
C ASN A 40 17.54 2.27 -14.60
N LEU A 41 16.56 2.76 -13.84
CA LEU A 41 15.52 1.94 -13.24
C LEU A 41 14.34 1.85 -14.22
N SER A 42 13.85 0.64 -14.47
CA SER A 42 12.70 0.39 -15.36
C SER A 42 11.36 0.67 -14.69
N HIS A 43 11.35 0.91 -13.38
CA HIS A 43 10.15 1.16 -12.58
C HIS A 43 10.41 2.27 -11.56
N GLY A 44 9.40 3.12 -11.37
CA GLY A 44 9.37 4.16 -10.34
C GLY A 44 10.48 5.21 -10.45
N LYS A 45 10.42 6.20 -9.55
CA LYS A 45 11.45 7.22 -9.39
C LYS A 45 12.04 7.11 -8.01
N PHE A 46 13.33 6.82 -7.94
CA PHE A 46 14.04 6.63 -6.69
C PHE A 46 15.18 7.62 -6.57
N TYR A 47 15.41 8.02 -5.32
CA TYR A 47 16.44 8.97 -4.95
C TYR A 47 17.25 8.33 -3.82
N ARG A 48 18.55 8.59 -3.83
CA ARG A 48 19.45 8.23 -2.73
C ARG A 48 19.92 9.49 -2.05
N ALA A 49 19.98 9.48 -0.72
CA ALA A 49 20.72 10.44 0.08
C ALA A 49 21.90 9.73 0.76
N LYS A 50 23.00 10.44 0.97
CA LYS A 50 24.14 9.91 1.70
C LYS A 50 23.86 9.93 3.18
N LEU A 51 23.81 8.76 3.81
CA LEU A 51 23.62 8.63 5.25
C LEU A 51 24.96 8.77 5.98
N ASP A 52 25.97 8.06 5.49
CA ASP A 52 27.37 8.19 5.90
C ASP A 52 28.29 7.71 4.76
N HIS A 53 29.54 7.35 5.06
CA HIS A 53 30.47 6.83 4.05
C HIS A 53 29.95 5.53 3.39
N ALA A 54 29.50 4.58 4.21
CA ALA A 54 29.15 3.22 3.78
C ALA A 54 27.65 3.02 3.52
N ASN A 55 26.79 3.91 4.00
CA ASN A 55 25.35 3.70 4.00
C ASN A 55 24.61 4.79 3.21
N ARG A 56 23.48 4.39 2.61
CA ARG A 56 22.63 5.25 1.79
C ARG A 56 21.19 5.15 2.25
N LEU A 57 20.46 6.26 2.15
CA LEU A 57 19.03 6.29 2.40
C LEU A 57 18.30 6.28 1.05
N LEU A 58 17.48 5.26 0.82
CA LEU A 58 16.62 5.15 -0.34
C LEU A 58 15.25 5.77 -0.05
N PHE A 59 14.80 6.66 -0.92
CA PHE A 59 13.50 7.27 -0.80
C PHE A 59 12.87 7.58 -2.17
N THR A 60 11.58 7.84 -2.17
CA THR A 60 10.85 8.37 -3.33
C THR A 60 10.15 9.68 -2.97
N LEU A 61 9.69 10.43 -3.97
CA LEU A 61 8.96 11.68 -3.76
C LEU A 61 7.51 11.48 -4.19
N VAL A 62 6.58 11.85 -3.30
CA VAL A 62 5.14 11.81 -3.57
C VAL A 62 4.49 13.16 -3.26
N ARG A 63 3.34 13.43 -3.89
CA ARG A 63 2.61 14.69 -3.77
C ARG A 63 1.17 14.45 -3.37
N HIS A 64 0.71 15.20 -2.37
CA HIS A 64 -0.69 15.27 -1.96
C HIS A 64 -1.13 16.74 -1.92
N GLY A 65 -1.96 17.14 -2.89
CA GLY A 65 -2.26 18.56 -3.12
C GLY A 65 -1.01 19.32 -3.59
N GLU A 66 -0.69 20.43 -2.91
CA GLU A 66 0.51 21.23 -3.18
C GLU A 66 1.74 20.74 -2.39
N GLU A 67 1.53 19.84 -1.42
CA GLU A 67 2.55 19.39 -0.49
C GLU A 67 3.33 18.20 -1.08
N VAL A 68 4.65 18.32 -1.04
CA VAL A 68 5.58 17.26 -1.45
C VAL A 68 6.16 16.57 -0.23
N TYR A 69 6.18 15.24 -0.30
CA TYR A 69 6.65 14.36 0.74
C TYR A 69 7.81 13.52 0.21
N ALA A 70 8.86 13.38 1.01
CA ALA A 70 9.87 12.36 0.82
C ALA A 70 9.47 11.11 1.61
N LEU A 71 9.22 10.01 0.91
CA LEU A 71 8.86 8.72 1.48
C LEU A 71 10.12 7.85 1.63
N MET A 72 10.55 7.66 2.88
CA MET A 72 11.68 6.81 3.23
C MET A 72 11.30 5.34 3.05
N LEU A 73 12.11 4.62 2.28
CA LEU A 73 11.84 3.24 1.91
C LEU A 73 12.75 2.25 2.63
N GLU A 74 14.06 2.50 2.59
CA GLU A 74 15.07 1.54 3.06
C GLU A 74 16.41 2.24 3.36
N VAL A 75 17.15 1.73 4.34
CA VAL A 75 18.57 2.03 4.51
C VAL A 75 19.38 0.97 3.78
N ILE A 76 20.12 1.38 2.76
CA ILE A 76 21.01 0.52 1.99
C ILE A 76 22.37 0.51 2.67
N GLU A 77 22.66 -0.57 3.39
CA GLU A 77 23.94 -0.79 4.05
C GLU A 77 25.03 -1.19 3.04
N ASN A 78 26.24 -0.67 3.23
CA ASN A 78 27.43 -1.01 2.41
C ASN A 78 27.26 -0.85 0.89
N HIS A 79 26.40 0.08 0.46
CA HIS A 79 26.03 0.31 -0.95
C HIS A 79 25.49 -0.94 -1.65
N ALA A 80 24.92 -1.89 -0.90
CA ALA A 80 24.37 -3.14 -1.43
C ALA A 80 23.01 -2.93 -2.12
N TYR A 81 22.97 -2.09 -3.16
CA TYR A 81 21.77 -1.71 -3.91
C TYR A 81 21.03 -2.93 -4.47
N GLU A 82 21.77 -3.98 -4.87
CA GLU A 82 21.22 -5.21 -5.41
C GLU A 82 20.34 -5.98 -4.42
N LYS A 83 20.55 -5.78 -3.11
CA LYS A 83 19.74 -6.43 -2.06
C LYS A 83 18.43 -5.70 -1.79
N SER A 84 18.30 -4.45 -2.24
CA SER A 84 17.07 -3.70 -2.05
C SER A 84 15.97 -4.26 -2.94
N ARG A 85 14.88 -4.70 -2.32
CA ARG A 85 13.68 -5.18 -3.03
C ARG A 85 13.05 -4.11 -3.92
N PHE A 86 13.18 -2.84 -3.54
CA PHE A 86 12.66 -1.71 -4.30
C PHE A 86 13.45 -1.47 -5.58
N LEU A 87 14.73 -1.80 -5.60
CA LEU A 87 15.61 -1.62 -6.76
C LEU A 87 15.69 -2.85 -7.66
N ARG A 88 15.17 -4.00 -7.22
CA ARG A 88 15.05 -5.24 -8.00
C ARG A 88 16.36 -5.65 -8.66
N GLY A 89 17.47 -5.58 -7.92
CA GLY A 89 18.79 -5.96 -8.39
C GLY A 89 19.54 -4.87 -9.18
N ALA A 90 19.01 -3.66 -9.30
CA ALA A 90 19.72 -2.57 -9.96
C ALA A 90 20.96 -2.13 -9.16
N GLN A 91 22.03 -1.79 -9.89
CA GLN A 91 23.28 -1.29 -9.33
C GLN A 91 23.62 0.06 -9.97
N PRO A 92 23.09 1.17 -9.42
CA PRO A 92 23.38 2.50 -9.92
C PRO A 92 24.86 2.83 -9.76
N ASP A 93 25.47 3.39 -10.81
CA ASP A 93 26.82 3.91 -10.77
C ASP A 93 26.81 5.32 -10.17
N GLU A 94 27.16 5.44 -8.89
CA GLU A 94 27.05 6.68 -8.11
C GLU A 94 27.89 7.85 -8.68
N ASP A 95 29.00 7.54 -9.35
CA ASP A 95 29.93 8.53 -9.89
C ASP A 95 29.38 9.21 -11.15
N LYS A 96 28.43 8.55 -11.83
CA LYS A 96 27.77 9.06 -13.04
C LYS A 96 26.45 9.76 -12.76
N LEU A 97 25.99 9.77 -11.50
CA LEU A 97 24.73 10.39 -11.14
C LEU A 97 24.90 11.92 -11.05
N PRO A 98 24.10 12.69 -11.79
CA PRO A 98 24.18 14.15 -11.78
C PRO A 98 23.68 14.70 -10.45
N ASP A 99 24.15 15.90 -10.12
CA ASP A 99 23.58 16.68 -9.03
C ASP A 99 22.12 17.01 -9.33
N LEU A 100 21.29 16.97 -8.29
CA LEU A 100 19.87 17.18 -8.38
C LEU A 100 19.45 18.33 -7.46
N ASP A 101 18.67 19.27 -7.99
CA ASP A 101 18.02 20.28 -7.17
C ASP A 101 16.66 19.78 -6.63
N ALA A 102 16.26 20.30 -5.47
CA ALA A 102 15.03 19.89 -4.81
C ALA A 102 13.77 20.27 -5.58
N ALA A 103 13.79 21.35 -6.37
CA ALA A 103 12.62 21.85 -7.09
C ALA A 103 12.28 20.97 -8.30
N GLY A 104 13.28 20.59 -9.10
CA GLY A 104 13.16 19.63 -10.19
C GLY A 104 12.74 18.26 -9.70
N ALA A 105 13.30 17.80 -8.59
CA ALA A 105 12.86 16.55 -7.96
C ALA A 105 11.38 16.60 -7.51
N ALA A 106 10.98 17.71 -6.87
CA ALA A 106 9.61 17.92 -6.41
C ALA A 106 8.59 18.00 -7.56
N ALA A 107 8.99 18.52 -8.72
CA ALA A 107 8.15 18.55 -9.93
C ALA A 107 7.83 17.14 -10.45
N GLU A 108 8.71 16.18 -10.17
CA GLU A 108 8.58 14.80 -10.61
C GLU A 108 7.84 13.88 -9.63
N ALA A 109 7.45 14.39 -8.46
CA ALA A 109 6.81 13.64 -7.39
C ALA A 109 5.49 12.99 -7.82
N GLU A 110 5.29 11.73 -7.45
CA GLU A 110 4.10 10.96 -7.87
C GLU A 110 2.86 11.35 -7.06
N PRO A 111 1.70 11.56 -7.70
CA PRO A 111 0.49 11.95 -7.00
C PRO A 111 -0.08 10.79 -6.17
N VAL A 112 -0.46 11.08 -4.93
CA VAL A 112 -1.13 10.13 -4.03
C VAL A 112 -2.52 10.63 -3.66
N ARG A 113 -3.44 9.70 -3.45
CA ARG A 113 -4.87 10.01 -3.23
C ARG A 113 -5.15 10.64 -1.87
N TYR A 114 -4.42 10.20 -0.86
CA TYR A 114 -4.65 10.59 0.52
C TYR A 114 -3.38 10.38 1.33
N ILE A 115 -3.06 11.35 2.19
CA ILE A 115 -2.05 11.26 3.24
C ILE A 115 -2.69 11.74 4.53
N HIS A 116 -2.54 10.96 5.59
CA HIS A 116 -3.06 11.31 6.90
C HIS A 116 -2.33 12.56 7.45
N PRO A 117 -3.05 13.56 7.99
CA PRO A 117 -2.44 14.85 8.36
C PRO A 117 -1.40 14.78 9.48
N LYS A 118 -1.45 13.75 10.34
CA LYS A 118 -0.57 13.62 11.51
C LYS A 118 0.32 12.38 11.50
N ARG A 119 -0.05 11.35 10.73
CA ARG A 119 0.68 10.07 10.73
C ARG A 119 1.67 10.11 9.58
N ARG A 120 2.94 9.81 9.89
CA ARG A 120 4.02 9.77 8.90
C ARG A 120 4.21 8.37 8.31
N GLU A 121 3.78 7.35 9.05
CA GLU A 121 3.82 5.97 8.59
C GLU A 121 2.82 5.74 7.47
N VAL A 122 3.27 5.10 6.38
CA VAL A 122 2.44 4.70 5.24
C VAL A 122 2.75 3.27 4.82
N HIS A 123 1.78 2.66 4.15
CA HIS A 123 1.85 1.32 3.60
C HIS A 123 2.17 1.35 2.10
N LEU A 124 2.67 0.22 1.59
CA LEU A 124 3.05 0.06 0.19
C LEU A 124 2.50 -1.25 -0.38
N LEU A 125 1.51 -1.15 -1.27
CA LEU A 125 1.13 -2.21 -2.20
C LEU A 125 1.72 -1.87 -3.59
N ASP A 126 0.88 -1.68 -4.60
CA ASP A 126 1.27 -1.07 -5.88
C ASP A 126 1.54 0.43 -5.74
N LYS A 127 0.84 1.07 -4.80
CA LYS A 127 0.90 2.50 -4.52
C LYS A 127 1.07 2.76 -3.03
N VAL A 128 1.41 4.01 -2.71
CA VAL A 128 1.41 4.52 -1.33
C VAL A 128 -0.01 4.54 -0.78
N ILE A 129 -0.18 3.96 0.39
CA ILE A 129 -1.46 3.85 1.09
C ILE A 129 -1.29 4.48 2.48
N SER A 130 -2.03 5.55 2.73
CA SER A 130 -2.20 6.09 4.06
C SER A 130 -3.59 5.70 4.57
N PHE A 131 -3.67 5.18 5.79
CA PHE A 131 -4.96 4.88 6.42
C PHE A 131 -5.52 6.10 7.16
N ASP A 132 -6.83 6.31 7.03
CA ASP A 132 -7.56 7.19 7.94
C ASP A 132 -7.65 6.58 9.35
N ASP A 133 -8.22 7.32 10.31
CA ASP A 133 -8.29 6.88 11.71
C ASP A 133 -9.11 5.59 11.90
N ALA A 134 -10.19 5.41 11.14
CA ALA A 134 -11.04 4.24 11.23
C ALA A 134 -10.36 3.01 10.62
N GLN A 135 -9.74 3.17 9.45
CA GLN A 135 -8.95 2.13 8.80
C GLN A 135 -7.77 1.70 9.66
N GLN A 136 -7.05 2.65 10.27
CA GLN A 136 -5.93 2.34 11.17
C GLN A 136 -6.42 1.56 12.39
N ALA A 137 -7.52 1.98 13.02
CA ALA A 137 -8.10 1.27 14.15
C ALA A 137 -8.45 -0.18 13.80
N VAL A 138 -9.08 -0.41 12.64
CA VAL A 138 -9.41 -1.76 12.15
C VAL A 138 -8.16 -2.57 11.82
N TYR A 139 -7.15 -1.95 11.22
CA TYR A 139 -5.88 -2.60 10.86
C TYR A 139 -5.15 -3.16 12.10
N LEU A 140 -5.22 -2.47 13.24
CA LEU A 140 -4.59 -2.89 14.49
C LEU A 140 -5.35 -4.00 15.25
N LEU A 141 -6.61 -4.30 14.90
CA LEU A 141 -7.38 -5.35 15.59
C LEU A 141 -6.80 -6.74 15.31
N PRO A 142 -6.65 -7.62 16.31
CA PRO A 142 -6.19 -8.99 16.10
C PRO A 142 -7.26 -9.84 15.39
N PRO A 143 -6.88 -10.90 14.64
CA PRO A 143 -7.84 -11.90 14.16
C PRO A 143 -8.41 -12.75 15.32
N PRO A 144 -9.62 -13.34 15.18
CA PRO A 144 -10.52 -13.29 14.02
C PRO A 144 -11.23 -11.94 13.87
N LEU A 145 -11.38 -11.46 12.63
CA LEU A 145 -11.90 -10.11 12.33
C LEU A 145 -12.85 -10.15 11.11
N ILE A 146 -13.99 -9.47 11.23
CA ILE A 146 -14.91 -9.22 10.12
C ILE A 146 -14.87 -7.73 9.81
N VAL A 147 -14.52 -7.37 8.57
CA VAL A 147 -14.45 -5.98 8.11
C VAL A 147 -15.61 -5.69 7.16
N VAL A 148 -16.49 -4.78 7.55
CA VAL A 148 -17.64 -4.34 6.75
C VAL A 148 -17.44 -2.88 6.32
N GLY A 149 -17.71 -2.57 5.06
CA GLY A 149 -17.56 -1.21 4.54
C GLY A 149 -18.05 -1.08 3.10
N SER A 150 -18.35 0.15 2.68
CA SER A 150 -18.85 0.48 1.34
C SER A 150 -17.85 0.15 0.22
N ALA A 151 -18.29 0.18 -1.04
CA ALA A 151 -17.36 0.10 -2.17
C ALA A 151 -16.33 1.24 -2.10
N GLY A 152 -15.07 0.97 -2.49
CA GLY A 152 -14.00 1.98 -2.46
C GLY A 152 -13.39 2.30 -1.09
N SER A 153 -13.94 1.78 0.01
CA SER A 153 -13.44 2.00 1.40
C SER A 153 -12.05 1.41 1.71
N GLY A 154 -11.39 0.77 0.74
CA GLY A 154 -10.04 0.23 0.95
C GLY A 154 -9.96 -1.14 1.64
N LYS A 155 -11.08 -1.86 1.82
CA LYS A 155 -11.10 -3.20 2.46
C LYS A 155 -10.03 -4.14 1.92
N THR A 156 -9.89 -4.23 0.60
CA THR A 156 -8.89 -5.10 -0.03
C THR A 156 -7.48 -4.70 0.35
N ALA A 157 -7.15 -3.40 0.30
CA ALA A 157 -5.83 -2.90 0.67
C ALA A 157 -5.52 -3.17 2.15
N LEU A 158 -6.48 -2.88 3.04
CA LEU A 158 -6.36 -3.16 4.47
C LEU A 158 -6.14 -4.67 4.72
N THR A 159 -6.91 -5.54 4.07
CA THR A 159 -6.77 -6.99 4.21
C THR A 159 -5.41 -7.47 3.71
N LEU A 160 -4.92 -6.98 2.56
CA LEU A 160 -3.61 -7.37 2.01
C LEU A 160 -2.46 -6.87 2.87
N GLU A 161 -2.52 -5.64 3.40
CA GLU A 161 -1.52 -5.14 4.35
C GLU A 161 -1.53 -5.98 5.64
N LYS A 162 -2.72 -6.35 6.14
CA LYS A 162 -2.84 -7.21 7.30
C LYS A 162 -2.30 -8.62 7.04
N LEU A 163 -2.46 -9.13 5.82
CA LEU A 163 -1.94 -10.42 5.36
C LEU A 163 -0.42 -10.50 5.50
N LYS A 164 0.30 -9.39 5.28
CA LYS A 164 1.76 -9.32 5.42
C LYS A 164 2.25 -9.66 6.82
N HIS A 165 1.40 -9.59 7.84
CA HIS A 165 1.77 -9.97 9.22
C HIS A 165 1.62 -11.46 9.50
N ALA A 166 0.87 -12.19 8.69
CA ALA A 166 0.72 -13.64 8.87
C ALA A 166 2.02 -14.39 8.57
N GLU A 167 2.20 -15.55 9.19
CA GLU A 167 3.32 -16.47 9.00
C GLU A 167 2.79 -17.85 8.59
N GLY A 168 3.63 -18.65 7.96
CA GLY A 168 3.29 -19.99 7.47
C GLY A 168 2.42 -19.96 6.21
N GLU A 169 1.56 -20.97 6.08
CA GLU A 169 0.65 -21.11 4.93
C GLU A 169 -0.53 -20.13 5.06
N VAL A 170 -0.70 -19.26 4.07
CA VAL A 170 -1.72 -18.23 4.03
C VAL A 170 -2.58 -18.38 2.78
N LEU A 171 -3.90 -18.38 2.95
CA LEU A 171 -4.87 -18.50 1.87
C LEU A 171 -5.73 -17.24 1.76
N TYR A 172 -5.64 -16.55 0.63
CA TYR A 172 -6.53 -15.45 0.24
C TYR A 172 -7.59 -15.95 -0.75
N VAL A 173 -8.87 -15.76 -0.42
CA VAL A 173 -9.99 -16.18 -1.27
C VAL A 173 -10.88 -14.98 -1.63
N THR A 174 -11.24 -14.88 -2.91
CA THR A 174 -12.21 -13.89 -3.42
C THR A 174 -13.18 -14.54 -4.41
N LEU A 175 -14.16 -13.79 -4.94
CA LEU A 175 -15.24 -14.37 -5.75
C LEU A 175 -14.83 -14.71 -7.19
N SER A 176 -13.84 -14.03 -7.78
CA SER A 176 -13.46 -14.22 -9.18
C SER A 176 -11.95 -14.37 -9.36
N ALA A 177 -11.55 -15.07 -10.43
CA ALA A 177 -10.14 -15.28 -10.76
C ALA A 177 -9.43 -13.95 -11.08
N TYR A 178 -10.14 -13.01 -11.72
CA TYR A 178 -9.65 -11.67 -12.00
C TYR A 178 -9.29 -10.92 -10.70
N LEU A 179 -10.17 -10.95 -9.69
CA LEU A 179 -9.90 -10.31 -8.40
C LEU A 179 -8.77 -11.01 -7.64
N ALA A 180 -8.64 -12.33 -7.76
CA ALA A 180 -7.56 -13.09 -7.13
C ALA A 180 -6.21 -12.70 -7.75
N GLN A 181 -6.15 -12.61 -9.08
CA GLN A 181 -4.96 -12.18 -9.80
C GLN A 181 -4.58 -10.74 -9.46
N GLY A 182 -5.53 -9.81 -9.46
CA GLY A 182 -5.27 -8.43 -9.06
C GLY A 182 -4.78 -8.32 -7.61
N ALA A 183 -5.37 -9.07 -6.67
CA ALA A 183 -4.92 -9.09 -5.28
C ALA A 183 -3.47 -9.64 -5.14
N ARG A 184 -3.13 -10.67 -5.93
CA ARG A 184 -1.77 -11.21 -6.01
C ARG A 184 -0.78 -10.15 -6.51
N GLU A 185 -1.12 -9.46 -7.60
CA GLU A 185 -0.28 -8.41 -8.17
C GLU A 185 -0.05 -7.25 -7.19
N LEU A 186 -1.10 -6.83 -6.49
CA LEU A 186 -1.01 -5.81 -5.43
C LEU A 186 -0.11 -6.28 -4.28
N TYR A 187 -0.23 -7.55 -3.87
CA TYR A 187 0.52 -8.10 -2.74
C TYR A 187 2.02 -8.17 -2.99
N TYR A 188 2.41 -8.67 -4.17
CA TYR A 188 3.81 -8.83 -4.58
C TYR A 188 4.40 -7.57 -5.24
N ALA A 189 3.63 -6.49 -5.31
CA ALA A 189 4.12 -5.22 -5.87
C ALA A 189 5.35 -4.71 -5.11
N ASN A 190 6.16 -3.90 -5.80
CA ASN A 190 7.42 -3.36 -5.26
C ASN A 190 8.38 -4.43 -4.70
N GLY A 191 8.34 -5.64 -5.28
CA GLY A 191 9.23 -6.75 -4.89
C GLY A 191 8.97 -7.24 -3.47
N PHE A 192 7.76 -7.06 -2.94
CA PHE A 192 7.44 -7.52 -1.59
C PHE A 192 7.48 -9.05 -1.53
N GLU A 193 8.31 -9.57 -0.63
CA GLU A 193 8.36 -10.97 -0.25
C GLU A 193 8.51 -11.02 1.28
N LYS A 194 7.97 -12.07 1.89
CA LYS A 194 8.11 -12.31 3.33
C LYS A 194 8.65 -13.71 3.56
N GLU A 195 9.80 -13.79 4.19
CA GLU A 195 10.38 -15.06 4.62
C GLU A 195 9.46 -15.77 5.63
N GLY A 196 9.36 -17.09 5.53
CA GLY A 196 8.50 -17.90 6.40
C GLY A 196 7.01 -17.79 6.09
N GLN A 197 6.61 -17.19 4.97
CA GLN A 197 5.22 -17.09 4.54
C GLN A 197 5.02 -17.66 3.13
N ASP A 198 4.08 -18.58 2.98
CA ASP A 198 3.64 -19.11 1.68
C ASP A 198 2.20 -18.68 1.43
N THR A 199 2.00 -17.72 0.51
CA THR A 199 0.69 -17.10 0.26
C THR A 199 0.09 -17.55 -1.07
N THR A 200 -1.11 -18.13 -1.01
CA THR A 200 -1.87 -18.54 -2.19
C THR A 200 -3.12 -17.69 -2.38
N PHE A 201 -3.39 -17.30 -3.64
CA PHE A 201 -4.54 -16.48 -4.03
C PHE A 201 -5.49 -17.31 -4.91
N PHE A 202 -6.73 -17.49 -4.47
CA PHE A 202 -7.75 -18.23 -5.21
C PHE A 202 -9.07 -17.47 -5.38
N SER A 203 -9.77 -17.80 -6.46
CA SER A 203 -11.19 -17.54 -6.55
C SER A 203 -11.98 -18.69 -5.95
N PHE A 204 -13.05 -18.42 -5.21
CA PHE A 204 -13.89 -19.41 -4.55
C PHE A 204 -14.34 -20.56 -5.47
N PRO A 205 -14.79 -20.32 -6.73
CA PRO A 205 -15.21 -21.40 -7.62
C PRO A 205 -14.07 -22.31 -8.10
N ARG A 206 -12.82 -21.86 -8.00
CA ARG A 206 -11.62 -22.58 -8.48
C ARG A 206 -10.78 -23.17 -7.35
N ILE A 207 -11.26 -23.17 -6.10
CA ILE A 207 -10.55 -23.86 -5.02
C ILE A 207 -10.55 -25.36 -5.37
N PRO A 208 -9.40 -25.95 -5.75
CA PRO A 208 -9.40 -27.33 -6.20
C PRO A 208 -9.65 -28.24 -5.02
N GLY A 209 -10.61 -29.17 -5.15
CA GLY A 209 -10.83 -30.19 -4.12
C GLY A 209 -9.66 -31.17 -3.97
N LYS A 210 -8.79 -31.30 -4.98
CA LYS A 210 -7.64 -32.22 -5.03
C LYS A 210 -6.62 -31.77 -6.08
N HIS A 211 -5.51 -31.15 -5.70
CA HIS A 211 -4.32 -30.96 -6.54
C HIS A 211 -3.06 -31.04 -5.66
N PRO A 212 -1.88 -31.42 -6.18
CA PRO A 212 -0.69 -31.69 -5.35
C PRO A 212 -0.16 -30.45 -4.60
N GLY A 213 -0.19 -29.27 -5.20
CA GLY A 213 0.04 -27.97 -4.52
C GLY A 213 -1.18 -27.45 -3.74
N ALA A 214 -2.32 -28.17 -3.81
CA ALA A 214 -3.55 -27.87 -3.09
C ALA A 214 -3.74 -28.72 -1.82
N GLN A 215 -2.72 -29.49 -1.40
CA GLN A 215 -2.76 -30.18 -0.10
C GLN A 215 -2.79 -29.16 1.06
N GLY A 216 -2.00 -28.09 0.99
CA GLY A 216 -2.01 -26.98 1.94
C GLY A 216 -3.32 -26.18 1.90
N ALA A 217 -3.77 -25.77 0.70
CA ALA A 217 -5.02 -25.01 0.55
C ALA A 217 -6.28 -25.81 0.93
N GLY A 218 -6.33 -27.11 0.61
CA GLY A 218 -7.42 -28.00 1.01
C GLY A 218 -7.45 -28.26 2.53
N SER A 219 -6.28 -28.41 3.15
CA SER A 219 -6.08 -28.45 4.61
C SER A 219 -6.57 -27.16 5.27
N LEU A 220 -6.16 -26.00 4.75
CA LEU A 220 -6.58 -24.68 5.22
C LEU A 220 -8.09 -24.47 5.08
N LEU A 221 -8.70 -24.90 3.97
CA LEU A 221 -10.14 -24.79 3.79
C LEU A 221 -10.92 -25.72 4.73
N ALA A 222 -10.41 -26.93 4.96
CA ALA A 222 -10.98 -27.86 5.93
C ALA A 222 -10.89 -27.30 7.36
N ARG A 223 -9.76 -26.68 7.72
CA ARG A 223 -9.57 -25.96 8.99
C ARG A 223 -10.49 -24.74 9.09
N PHE A 224 -10.63 -23.94 8.04
CA PHE A 224 -11.54 -22.79 7.99
C PHE A 224 -13.00 -23.21 8.16
N ARG A 225 -13.45 -24.26 7.44
CA ARG A 225 -14.78 -24.84 7.61
C ARG A 225 -15.04 -25.35 9.03
N ARG A 226 -13.99 -25.77 9.74
CA ARG A 226 -14.06 -26.19 11.16
C ARG A 226 -14.11 -24.98 12.11
N LEU A 227 -13.40 -23.90 11.80
CA LEU A 227 -13.33 -22.67 12.58
C LEU A 227 -14.63 -21.85 12.52
N VAL A 228 -15.28 -21.78 11.35
CA VAL A 228 -16.53 -21.02 11.15
C VAL A 228 -17.76 -21.74 11.76
N ARG A 229 -17.63 -23.02 12.14
CA ARG A 229 -18.77 -23.83 12.60
C ARG A 229 -19.22 -23.62 14.06
N PRO A 230 -18.47 -22.97 14.98
CA PRO A 230 -19.09 -22.61 16.27
C PRO A 230 -18.86 -21.18 16.81
N HIS A 231 -18.47 -20.16 16.02
CA HIS A 231 -18.37 -18.77 16.53
C HIS A 231 -19.08 -17.75 15.62
N ALA A 232 -20.39 -17.89 15.46
CA ALA A 232 -21.25 -16.79 15.05
C ALA A 232 -21.62 -15.93 16.26
N ALA A 233 -20.63 -15.28 16.88
CA ALA A 233 -20.87 -14.16 17.78
C ALA A 233 -20.75 -12.88 16.96
N ALA A 234 -21.88 -12.42 16.42
CA ALA A 234 -21.98 -11.12 15.81
C ALA A 234 -21.88 -10.06 16.91
N VAL A 235 -20.81 -9.26 16.90
CA VAL A 235 -20.77 -8.02 17.70
C VAL A 235 -21.53 -6.95 16.92
N GLN A 236 -22.71 -6.60 17.43
CA GLN A 236 -23.46 -5.42 17.00
C GLN A 236 -22.75 -4.14 17.46
N GLY A 237 -22.44 -3.25 16.51
CA GLY A 237 -22.11 -1.86 16.81
C GLY A 237 -23.39 -1.06 17.07
N THR A 238 -23.59 -0.71 18.34
CA THR A 238 -24.41 0.35 18.97
C THR A 238 -25.35 1.20 18.09
N GLY A 239 -26.65 1.19 18.42
CA GLY A 239 -27.65 2.17 17.98
C GLY A 239 -27.67 3.45 18.84
N GLY A 240 -27.82 4.64 18.22
CA GLY A 240 -28.99 5.55 18.35
C GLY A 240 -28.50 6.95 18.80
N ALA A 241 -29.06 8.12 18.43
CA ALA A 241 -30.34 8.48 17.81
C ALA A 241 -30.35 9.92 17.23
N SER A 242 -31.36 10.17 16.38
CA SER A 242 -32.15 11.40 16.19
C SER A 242 -31.62 12.63 15.41
N GLY A 243 -32.43 13.05 14.42
CA GLY A 243 -32.41 14.33 13.70
C GLY A 243 -32.19 14.11 12.20
N LEU A 244 -33.21 13.92 11.36
CA LEU A 244 -34.23 14.91 11.01
C LEU A 244 -35.46 14.21 10.41
N ARG A 245 -36.65 14.61 10.90
CA ARG A 245 -37.92 14.42 10.18
C ARG A 245 -37.94 15.34 8.96
N GLY A 246 -38.33 14.78 7.82
CA GLY A 246 -38.85 15.50 6.66
C GLY A 246 -39.95 14.63 6.04
N ASP A 247 -41.19 15.11 6.13
CA ASP A 247 -42.47 14.48 5.78
C ASP A 247 -42.56 14.07 4.29
N PRO A 248 -43.20 12.93 3.92
CA PRO A 248 -43.35 12.50 2.54
C PRO A 248 -44.76 12.83 2.01
N ARG A 249 -44.92 13.89 1.21
CA ARG A 249 -46.07 14.03 0.28
C ARG A 249 -45.67 14.82 -0.96
N GLY A 250 -45.96 14.27 -2.14
CA GLY A 250 -45.86 14.97 -3.41
C GLY A 250 -45.39 14.08 -4.55
N GLY A 251 -46.25 13.18 -5.02
CA GLY A 251 -45.99 12.44 -6.24
C GLY A 251 -46.10 13.33 -7.48
N HIS A 252 -45.36 12.96 -8.53
CA HIS A 252 -45.92 12.88 -9.87
C HIS A 252 -45.04 11.98 -10.77
N LEU A 253 -45.70 10.97 -11.34
CA LEU A 253 -45.25 10.15 -12.46
C LEU A 253 -44.94 11.05 -13.67
N SER A 254 -43.81 10.79 -14.33
CA SER A 254 -43.59 11.09 -15.75
C SER A 254 -42.65 10.04 -16.36
N THR A 255 -43.19 9.29 -17.32
CA THR A 255 -42.58 8.23 -18.13
C THR A 255 -41.42 8.71 -19.03
N PRO A 256 -40.50 7.84 -19.48
CA PRO A 256 -39.48 8.20 -20.47
C PRO A 256 -40.05 8.19 -21.90
N ARG A 257 -39.79 9.24 -22.67
CA ARG A 257 -39.96 9.28 -24.13
C ARG A 257 -38.71 8.73 -24.81
N GLU A 258 -38.91 7.84 -25.79
CA GLU A 258 -37.90 7.43 -26.77
C GLU A 258 -37.43 8.62 -27.63
N PRO A 259 -36.18 8.60 -28.12
CA PRO A 259 -35.78 9.44 -29.25
C PRO A 259 -35.81 8.64 -30.56
N SER A 260 -36.80 8.93 -31.40
CA SER A 260 -36.75 8.76 -32.85
C SER A 260 -35.83 9.82 -33.46
N GLY A 261 -34.79 9.42 -34.20
CA GLY A 261 -33.89 10.35 -34.88
C GLY A 261 -33.10 9.66 -35.99
N SER A 262 -33.66 9.74 -37.19
CA SER A 262 -33.11 9.33 -38.48
C SER A 262 -31.84 10.10 -38.86
N PHE A 263 -30.84 9.41 -39.40
CA PHE A 263 -29.78 9.99 -40.23
C PHE A 263 -29.80 9.33 -41.61
N THR A 264 -30.03 10.14 -42.63
CA THR A 264 -29.75 9.87 -44.05
C THR A 264 -28.87 10.99 -44.56
N THR A 265 -27.81 10.59 -45.26
CA THR A 265 -26.80 11.37 -46.03
C THR A 265 -25.78 12.17 -45.25
#